data_AF-A0A1G6GP68-F1
#
_entry.id   AF-A0A1G6GP68-F1
#
_cell.length_a   1.000
_cell.length_b   1.000
_cell.length_c   1.000
_cell.angle_alpha   90.00
_cell.angle_beta   90.00
_cell.angle_gamma   90.00
#
_symmetry.space_group_name_H-M   'P 1'
#
loop_
_entity.id
_entity.type
_entity.pdbx_description
1 polymer ?
#
loop_
_entity_poly.entity_id
_entity_poly.type
_entity_poly.pdbx_seq_one_letter_code
_entity_poly.pdbx_strand_id
1 'polypeptide(L)' 'MTASHLLSTAAPAPVHEHAWVTESVHATSEGRIRYVRCVACVARRVDLDPPVIAPASALSREFGGARPSSPAG' A
#
# COMPACT_ATOMS: atom_id res chain seq x y z
N MET A 1 -7.60 -15.54 -15.40
CA MET A 1 -8.68 -15.14 -14.47
C MET A 1 -8.50 -13.66 -14.20
N THR A 2 -9.22 -12.81 -14.93
CA THR A 2 -9.16 -11.35 -14.78
C THR A 2 -10.16 -10.92 -13.72
N ALA A 3 -9.68 -10.41 -12.60
CA ALA A 3 -10.53 -9.79 -11.59
C ALA A 3 -10.97 -8.42 -12.12
N SER A 4 -12.27 -8.25 -12.37
CA SER A 4 -12.85 -6.95 -12.68
C SER A 4 -12.77 -6.08 -11.43
N HIS A 5 -11.81 -5.15 -11.40
CA HIS A 5 -11.82 -4.06 -10.44
C HIS A 5 -13.05 -3.20 -10.77
N LEU A 6 -14.12 -3.34 -9.98
CA LEU A 6 -15.20 -2.37 -9.99
C LEU A 6 -14.57 -1.04 -9.61
N LEU A 7 -14.43 -0.15 -10.58
CA LEU A 7 -14.05 1.24 -10.37
C LEU A 7 -15.17 1.86 -9.52
N SER A 8 -14.98 1.81 -8.19
CA SER A 8 -15.80 2.54 -7.25
C SER A 8 -15.47 4.01 -7.47
N THR A 9 -16.25 4.67 -8.33
CA THR A 9 -16.24 6.12 -8.41
C THR A 9 -16.84 6.61 -7.10
N ALA A 10 -15.98 6.84 -6.11
CA ALA A 10 -16.41 7.44 -4.86
C ALA A 10 -16.93 8.84 -5.20
N ALA A 11 -18.23 9.06 -5.01
CA ALA A 11 -18.80 10.40 -5.10
C ALA A 11 -17.97 11.35 -4.21
N PRO A 12 -17.73 12.61 -4.62
CA PRO A 12 -16.95 13.53 -3.83
C PRO A 12 -17.59 13.63 -2.44
N ALA A 13 -16.83 13.26 -1.41
CA ALA A 13 -17.29 13.34 -0.04
C ALA A 13 -17.67 14.80 0.27
N PRO A 14 -18.73 15.05 1.06
CA PRO A 14 -19.09 16.41 1.48
C PRO A 14 -17.86 17.11 2.07
N VAL A 15 -17.66 18.37 1.68
CA VAL A 15 -16.49 19.15 2.11
C VAL A 15 -16.51 19.26 3.63
N HIS A 16 -15.48 18.70 4.26
CA HIS A 16 -15.31 18.72 5.69
C HIS A 16 -14.21 19.73 6.03
N GLU A 17 -14.62 20.92 6.46
CA GLU A 17 -13.75 22.10 6.57
C GLU A 17 -12.86 22.11 7.83
N HIS A 18 -13.17 21.28 8.83
CA HIS A 18 -12.36 21.18 10.03
C HIS A 18 -10.97 20.57 9.75
N ALA A 19 -10.01 20.87 10.62
CA ALA A 19 -8.68 20.27 10.54
C ALA A 19 -8.69 18.77 10.84
N TRP A 20 -7.76 18.05 10.20
CA TRP A 20 -7.57 16.61 10.31
C TRP A 20 -6.26 16.29 11.02
N VAL A 21 -6.28 15.27 11.89
CA VAL A 21 -5.08 14.74 12.56
C VAL A 21 -4.96 13.24 12.31
N THR A 22 -3.75 12.76 12.06
CA THR A 22 -3.46 11.34 11.85
C THR A 22 -3.47 10.60 13.19
N GLU A 23 -4.28 9.54 13.29
CA GLU A 23 -4.29 8.63 14.45
C GLU A 23 -3.29 7.49 14.25
N SER A 24 -3.26 6.89 13.06
CA SER A 24 -2.33 5.82 12.72
C SER A 24 -1.96 5.80 11.24
N VAL A 25 -0.82 5.19 10.94
CA VAL A 25 -0.31 5.00 9.59
C VAL A 25 0.15 3.56 9.42
N HIS A 26 -0.28 2.92 8.34
CA HIS A 26 0.06 1.54 8.01
C HIS A 26 0.60 1.45 6.58
N ALA A 27 1.74 0.78 6.41
CA ALA A 27 2.27 0.47 5.08
C ALA A 27 1.55 -0.75 4.51
N THR A 28 1.16 -0.66 3.24
CA THR A 28 0.56 -1.74 2.45
C THR A 28 1.26 -1.83 1.09
N SER A 29 0.96 -2.86 0.30
CA SER A 29 1.46 -2.96 -1.07
C SER A 29 0.94 -1.84 -1.99
N GLU A 30 -0.20 -1.22 -1.65
CA GLU A 30 -0.79 -0.11 -2.37
C GLU A 30 -0.31 1.27 -1.88
N GLY A 31 0.65 1.34 -0.95
CA GLY A 31 1.19 2.59 -0.43
C GLY A 31 1.06 2.70 1.09
N ARG A 32 0.71 3.89 1.59
CA ARG A 32 0.46 4.11 3.03
C ARG A 32 -0.98 4.51 3.26
N ILE A 33 -1.66 3.75 4.10
CA ILE A 33 -3.00 4.08 4.58
C ILE A 33 -2.86 4.93 5.85
N ARG A 34 -3.49 6.10 5.88
CA ARG A 34 -3.61 6.94 7.08
C ARG A 34 -5.04 6.95 7.57
N TYR A 35 -5.22 6.62 8.83
CA TYR A 35 -6.48 6.82 9.52
C TYR A 35 -6.44 8.21 10.15
N VAL A 36 -7.32 9.10 9.70
CA VAL A 36 -7.39 10.48 10.18
C VAL A 36 -8.72 10.75 10.85
N ARG A 37 -8.68 11.52 11.93
CA ARG A 37 -9.88 12.03 12.60
C ARG A 37 -9.96 13.54 12.52
N CYS A 38 -11.18 14.04 12.54
CA CYS A 38 -11.43 15.45 12.70
C CYS A 38 -11.05 15.90 14.11
N VAL A 39 -10.48 17.09 14.25
CA VAL A 39 -10.16 17.66 15.57
C VAL A 39 -11.37 18.27 16.28
N ALA A 40 -12.47 18.49 15.57
CA ALA A 40 -13.65 19.23 16.04
C ALA A 40 -14.94 18.39 16.14
N CYS A 41 -14.98 17.19 15.54
CA CYS A 41 -16.16 16.31 15.59
C CYS A 41 -15.77 14.82 15.47
N VAL A 42 -16.76 13.93 15.48
CA VAL A 42 -16.54 12.47 15.43
C VAL A 42 -16.24 11.92 14.02
N ALA A 43 -16.11 12.80 13.02
CA ALA A 43 -15.82 12.40 11.65
C ALA A 43 -14.44 11.74 11.53
N ARG A 44 -14.39 10.67 10.73
CA ARG A 44 -13.18 9.90 10.42
C ARG A 44 -13.08 9.72 8.92
N ARG A 45 -11.86 9.71 8.40
CA ARG A 45 -11.54 9.48 7.00
C ARG A 45 -10.32 8.59 6.90
N VAL A 46 -10.20 7.90 5.78
CA VAL A 46 -9.02 7.10 5.43
C VAL A 46 -8.41 7.73 4.19
N ASP A 47 -7.14 8.12 4.29
CA ASP A 47 -6.37 8.68 3.19
C ASP A 47 -5.38 7.62 2.68
N LEU A 48 -5.26 7.46 1.36
CA LEU A 48 -4.28 6.59 0.72
C LEU A 48 -3.19 7.46 0.09
N ASP A 49 -1.98 7.38 0.62
CA ASP A 49 -0.80 7.89 -0.06
C ASP A 49 -0.29 6.81 -1.02
N PRO A 50 -0.18 7.10 -2.32
CA PRO A 50 0.33 6.14 -3.29
C PRO A 50 1.79 5.74 -2.96
N PRO A 51 2.20 4.53 -3.36
CA PRO A 51 3.54 4.05 -3.09
C PRO A 51 4.55 4.86 -3.90
N VAL A 52 5.71 5.15 -3.30
CA VAL A 52 6.85 5.65 -4.07
C VAL A 52 7.37 4.48 -4.90
N ILE A 53 7.20 4.56 -6.22
CA ILE A 53 7.73 3.54 -7.14
C ILE A 53 9.25 3.72 -7.20
N ALA A 54 9.96 2.88 -6.44
CA ALA A 54 11.41 2.76 -6.47
C ALA A 54 11.78 1.32 -6.87
N PRO A 55 12.91 1.10 -7.57
CA PRO A 55 13.36 -0.25 -7.89
C PRO A 55 13.57 -1.07 -6.61
N ALA A 56 13.08 -2.32 -6.62
CA ALA A 56 13.22 -3.20 -5.48
C ALA A 56 14.70 -3.48 -5.19
N SER A 57 15.12 -3.27 -3.95
CA SER A 57 16.44 -3.66 -3.49
C SER A 57 16.35 -5.05 -2.85
N ALA A 58 17.16 -5.99 -3.34
CA ALA A 58 17.27 -7.30 -2.73
C ALA A 58 17.83 -7.17 -1.30
N LEU A 59 17.04 -7.57 -0.31
CA LEU A 59 17.47 -7.64 1.11
C LEU A 59 18.04 -9.01 1.49
N SER A 60 17.94 -9.97 0.57
CA SER A 60 18.37 -11.34 0.76
C SER A 60 19.29 -11.75 -0.39
N ARG A 61 20.17 -12.70 -0.13
CA ARG A 61 20.95 -13.38 -1.17
C ARG A 61 20.28 -14.70 -1.55
N GLU A 62 20.43 -15.09 -2.81
CA GLU A 62 20.07 -16.44 -3.25
C GLU A 62 20.98 -17.48 -2.58
N PHE A 63 20.40 -18.63 -2.24
CA PHE A 63 21.16 -19.79 -1.79
C PHE A 63 20.80 -20.99 -2.69
N GLY A 64 21.82 -21.70 -3.19
CA GLY A 64 21.64 -22.94 -3.97
C GLY A 64 21.83 -22.83 -5.49
N GLY A 65 22.47 -21.78 -5.98
CA GLY A 65 22.72 -21.55 -7.42
C GLY A 65 23.86 -22.38 -8.00
N ALA A 66 23.69 -23.71 -8.09
CA ALA A 66 24.21 -24.61 -9.13
C ALA A 66 24.02 -26.06 -8.67
N ARG A 67 23.13 -26.81 -9.34
CA ARG A 67 23.22 -28.27 -9.32
C ARG A 67 24.47 -28.62 -10.15
N PRO A 68 25.55 -29.19 -9.59
CA PRO A 68 26.67 -29.62 -10.42
C PRO A 68 26.14 -30.63 -11.45
N SER A 69 26.44 -30.40 -12.72
CA SER A 69 26.15 -31.36 -13.79
C SER A 69 26.94 -32.64 -13.52
N SER A 70 26.23 -33.74 -13.29
CA SER A 70 26.84 -35.07 -13.17
C SER A 70 27.54 -35.42 -14.49
N PRO A 71 28.81 -35.87 -14.49
CA PRO A 71 29.42 -36.42 -15.70
C PRO A 71 28.72 -37.74 -16.05
N ALA A 72 28.36 -37.89 -17.33
CA ALA A 72 27.87 -39.14 -17.89
C ALA A 72 29.05 -40.13 -17.99
N GLY A 73 28.87 -41.32 -17.42
CA GLY A 73 29.72 -42.49 -17.64
C GLY A 73 29.06 -43.42 -18.64
#